data_AF-A0A6S6RRH9-F1
#
_entry.id   AF-A0A6S6RRH9-F1
#
_cell.length_a   1.000
_cell.length_b   1.000
_cell.length_c   1.000
_cell.angle_alpha   90.00
_cell.angle_beta   90.00
_cell.angle_gamma   90.00
#
_symmetry.space_group_name_H-M   'P 1'
#
loop_
_entity.id
_entity.type
_entity.pdbx_description
1 polymer ?
#
loop_
_entity_poly.entity_id
_entity_poly.type
_entity_poly.pdbx_seq_one_letter_code
_entity_poly.pdbx_strand_id
1 'polypeptide(L)' 'MATYSTNEFRSGLKIMLDGEPSAIAESEFVKPGKGQAFSRVRIRKLISNKLVRKNI' A
#
# COMPACT_ATOMS: atom_id res chain seq x y z
N MET A 1 13.91 12.36 2.33
CA MET A 1 12.58 11.70 2.34
C MET A 1 12.80 10.23 2.02
N ALA A 2 12.32 9.29 2.85
CA ALA A 2 12.41 7.88 2.50
C ALA A 2 11.32 7.56 1.47
N THR A 3 11.73 7.15 0.27
CA THR A 3 10.84 6.67 -0.78
C THR A 3 10.83 5.15 -0.70
N TYR A 4 9.68 4.56 -0.37
CA TYR A 4 9.53 3.10 -0.34
C TYR A 4 9.11 2.61 -1.71
N SER A 5 9.82 1.62 -2.26
CA SER A 5 9.36 0.92 -3.46
C SER A 5 8.22 -0.05 -3.11
N THR A 6 7.36 -0.39 -4.09
CA THR A 6 6.28 -1.37 -3.89
C THR A 6 6.77 -2.73 -3.42
N ASN A 7 8.02 -3.08 -3.72
CA ASN A 7 8.65 -4.32 -3.26
C ASN A 7 8.94 -4.34 -1.75
N GLU A 8 8.98 -3.17 -1.10
CA GLU A 8 9.21 -3.04 0.34
C GLU A 8 7.91 -3.08 1.15
N PHE A 9 6.76 -3.17 0.48
CA PHE A 9 5.46 -3.08 1.13
C PHE A 9 5.16 -4.36 1.91
N ARG A 10 5.31 -4.26 3.23
CA ARG A 10 4.98 -5.31 4.21
C ARG A 10 3.88 -4.82 5.14
N SER A 11 3.09 -5.76 5.65
CA SER A 11 2.10 -5.48 6.70
C SER A 11 2.77 -4.81 7.90
N GLY A 12 2.20 -3.69 8.35
CA GLY A 12 2.75 -2.88 9.45
C GLY A 12 3.71 -1.78 9.02
N LEU A 13 4.15 -1.73 7.76
CA LEU A 13 4.97 -0.62 7.25
C LEU A 13 4.18 0.69 7.36
N LYS A 14 4.78 1.69 8.00
CA LYS A 14 4.20 3.03 8.14
C LYS A 14 4.70 3.93 7.02
N ILE A 15 3.77 4.52 6.29
CA ILE A 15 4.02 5.41 5.16
C ILE A 15 3.24 6.71 5.36
N MET A 16 3.72 7.79 4.74
CA MET A 16 2.95 9.02 4.61
C MET A 16 2.16 8.96 3.30
N LEU A 17 0.83 9.06 3.39
CA LEU A 17 -0.07 9.10 2.24
C LEU A 17 -0.95 10.33 2.33
N ASP A 18 -0.85 11.22 1.34
CA ASP A 18 -1.63 12.47 1.27
C ASP A 18 -1.50 13.35 2.53
N GLY A 19 -0.30 13.38 3.12
CA GLY A 19 -0.02 14.11 4.37
C GLY A 19 -0.49 13.41 5.65
N GLU A 20 -1.08 12.22 5.55
CA GLU A 20 -1.58 11.46 6.71
C GLU A 20 -0.73 10.21 6.98
N PRO A 21 -0.34 9.96 8.24
CA PRO A 21 0.35 8.74 8.62
C PRO A 21 -0.58 7.54 8.42
N SER A 22 -0.09 6.57 7.66
CA SER A 22 -0.85 5.41 7.22
C SER A 22 -0.03 4.14 7.42
N ALA A 23 -0.67 3.02 7.70
CA ALA A 23 -0.02 1.72 7.81
C ALA A 23 -0.52 0.78 6.71
N ILE A 24 0.37 0.02 6.10
CA ILE A 24 0.00 -1.05 5.18
C ILE A 24 -0.62 -2.17 6.01
N ALA A 25 -1.89 -2.49 5.73
CA ALA A 25 -2.57 -3.61 6.36
C ALA A 25 -2.21 -4.92 5.63
N GLU A 26 -2.32 -4.92 4.31
CA GLU A 26 -2.07 -6.09 3.45
C GLU A 26 -1.47 -5.64 2.12
N SER A 27 -0.64 -6.49 1.53
CA SER A 27 -0.08 -6.32 0.20
C SER A 27 -0.16 -7.66 -0.53
N GLU A 28 -0.77 -7.65 -1.72
CA GLU A 28 -0.96 -8.82 -2.58
C GLU A 28 -0.35 -8.53 -3.94
N PHE A 29 0.60 -9.37 -4.38
CA PHE A 29 1.17 -9.25 -5.72
C PHE A 29 0.35 -10.07 -6.72
N VAL A 30 -0.20 -9.41 -7.74
CA VAL A 30 -1.11 -10.00 -8.72
C VAL A 30 -0.41 -10.03 -10.09
N LYS A 31 -0.26 -11.23 -10.66
CA LYS A 31 0.18 -11.43 -12.04
C LYS A 31 -1.03 -11.86 -12.88
N PRO A 32 -1.67 -10.96 -13.64
CA PRO A 32 -2.78 -11.34 -14.50
C PRO A 32 -2.26 -12.18 -15.68
N GLY A 33 -3.07 -13.11 -16.20
CA GLY A 33 -2.69 -13.92 -17.36
C GLY A 33 -2.45 -13.10 -18.64
N LYS A 34 -3.09 -11.92 -18.74
CA LYS A 34 -2.82 -10.88 -19.74
C LYS A 34 -2.80 -9.51 -19.04
N GLY A 35 -1.74 -8.72 -19.26
CA GLY A 35 -1.56 -7.40 -18.67
C GLY A 35 -0.30 -7.29 -17.79
N GLN A 36 -0.03 -6.09 -17.27
CA GLN A 36 1.10 -5.84 -16.39
C GLN A 36 0.81 -6.34 -14.96
N ALA A 37 1.81 -6.93 -14.30
CA ALA A 37 1.73 -7.29 -12.89
C ALA A 37 1.61 -6.04 -12.02
N PHE A 38 0.80 -6.11 -10.98
CA PHE A 38 0.56 -5.00 -10.06
C PHE A 38 0.47 -5.51 -8.61
N SER A 39 0.71 -4.62 -7.66
CA SER A 39 0.52 -4.87 -6.24
C SER A 39 -0.79 -4.24 -5.78
N ARG A 40 -1.67 -5.05 -5.22
CA ARG A 40 -2.87 -4.58 -4.55
C ARG A 40 -2.57 -4.38 -3.08
N VAL A 41 -2.69 -3.15 -2.62
CA VAL A 41 -2.31 -2.76 -1.26
C VAL A 41 -3.53 -2.25 -0.53
N ARG A 42 -3.77 -2.76 0.67
CA ARG A 42 -4.73 -2.19 1.63
C ARG A 42 -3.97 -1.36 2.64
N ILE A 43 -4.35 -0.11 2.76
CA ILE A 43 -3.68 0.89 3.58
C ILE A 43 -4.71 1.40 4.60
N ARG A 44 -4.35 1.40 5.88
CA ARG A 44 -5.15 1.98 6.95
C ARG A 44 -4.57 3.34 7.32
N LYS A 45 -5.36 4.38 7.09
CA LYS A 45 -5.07 5.73 7.57
C LYS A 45 -5.19 5.76 9.09
N LEU A 46 -4.17 6.25 9.79
CA LEU A 46 -4.10 6.12 11.25
C LEU A 46 -4.89 7.22 11.99
N ILE A 47 -5.10 8.38 11.38
CA ILE A 47 -5.84 9.49 12.01
C ILE A 47 -7.34 9.32 11.75
N SER A 48 -7.72 9.19 10.47
CA SER A 48 -9.12 9.03 10.05
C SER A 48 -9.67 7.61 10.25
N ASN A 49 -8.80 6.65 10.61
CA ASN A 49 -9.11 5.23 10.74
C ASN A 49 -9.73 4.59 9.47
N LYS A 50 -9.54 5.23 8.31
CA LYS A 50 -10.12 4.82 7.03
C LYS A 50 -9.26 3.75 6.38
N LEU A 51 -9.90 2.70 5.86
CA LEU A 51 -9.23 1.72 5.01
C LEU A 51 -9.33 2.15 3.54
N VAL A 52 -8.18 2.22 2.87
CA VAL A 52 -8.04 2.60 1.47
C VAL A 52 -7.42 1.45 0.70
N ARG A 53 -8.01 1.10 -0.44
CA ARG A 53 -7.46 0.09 -1.36
C ARG A 53 -6.85 0.80 -2.55
N LYS A 54 -5.59 0.47 -2.87
CA LYS A 54 -4.87 1.04 -4.02
C LYS A 54 -4.20 -0.07 -4.81
N ASN A 55 -4.27 0.01 -6.13
CA ASN A 55 -3.52 -0.85 -7.03
C ASN A 55 -2.33 -0.02 -7.52
N ILE A 56 -1.12 -0.54 -7.34
CA ILE A 56 0.14 0.13 -7.68
C ILE A 56 0.93 -0.77 -8.63
#